data_AF-A0A6D2KN27-F1
#
_entry.id   AF-A0A6D2KN27-F1
#
_cell.length_a   1.000
_cell.length_b   1.000
_cell.length_c   1.000
_cell.angle_alpha   90.00
_cell.angle_beta   90.00
_cell.angle_gamma   90.00
#
_symmetry.space_group_name_H-M   'P 1'
#
loop_
_entity.id
_entity.type
_entity.pdbx_description
1 polymer ?
#
loop_
_entity_poly.entity_id
_entity_poly.type
_entity_poly.pdbx_seq_one_letter_code
_entity_poly.pdbx_strand_id
1 'polypeptide(L)'
;MSAVKSVSSFRLASLLRCENDPSAAIKLFRNPDPEPTNPKKPFDYSLLCYDLIITKLGKSKMFDELDQVLLQLKTDTRIAPMEIIFCNVINFYGRGSLPSRALLLFDEMLQYRCEPTLKSVNSLLSALIKCGAFDKTREVLSSIE
;
A
#
# COMPACT_ATOMS: atom_id res chain seq x y z
N MET A 1 16.66 -24.78 -26.68
CA MET A 1 16.94 -23.78 -25.63
C MET A 1 15.71 -22.88 -25.53
N SER A 2 14.82 -23.12 -24.57
CA SER A 2 13.63 -22.29 -24.38
C SER A 2 14.07 -20.95 -23.80
N ALA A 3 13.76 -19.85 -24.49
CA ALA A 3 13.95 -18.51 -23.93
C ALA A 3 13.16 -18.42 -22.62
N VAL A 4 13.86 -18.26 -21.49
CA VAL A 4 13.23 -18.00 -20.20
C VAL A 4 12.49 -16.67 -20.35
N LYS A 5 11.14 -16.74 -20.37
CA LYS A 5 10.31 -15.56 -20.52
C LYS A 5 10.34 -14.81 -19.18
N SER A 6 10.86 -13.59 -19.18
CA SER A 6 10.83 -12.70 -18.01
C SER A 6 9.40 -12.56 -17.49
N VAL A 7 9.24 -12.57 -16.18
CA VAL A 7 7.91 -12.45 -15.56
C VAL A 7 7.34 -11.06 -15.88
N SER A 8 6.11 -11.01 -16.39
CA SER A 8 5.43 -9.73 -16.63
C SER A 8 4.69 -9.25 -15.39
N SER A 9 4.44 -7.95 -15.30
CA SER A 9 3.59 -7.34 -14.27
C SER A 9 2.21 -8.01 -14.17
N PHE A 10 1.62 -8.36 -15.32
CA PHE A 10 0.36 -9.09 -15.38
C PHE A 10 0.46 -10.49 -14.76
N ARG A 11 1.55 -11.20 -15.04
CA ARG A 11 1.78 -12.53 -14.45
C ARG A 11 1.95 -12.44 -12.94
N LEU A 12 2.71 -11.46 -12.45
CA LEU A 12 2.85 -11.20 -11.00
C LEU A 12 1.49 -10.89 -10.36
N ALA A 13 0.69 -10.01 -10.94
CA ALA A 13 -0.65 -9.70 -10.43
C ALA A 13 -1.55 -10.95 -10.37
N SER A 14 -1.46 -11.83 -11.37
CA SER A 14 -2.17 -13.12 -11.34
C SER A 14 -1.69 -14.02 -10.21
N LEU A 15 -0.38 -14.10 -9.96
CA LEU A 15 0.18 -14.91 -8.88
C LEU A 15 -0.22 -14.37 -7.50
N LEU A 16 -0.13 -13.05 -7.28
CA LEU A 16 -0.55 -12.40 -6.04
C LEU A 16 -2.05 -12.58 -5.73
N ARG A 17 -2.88 -12.67 -6.78
CA ARG A 17 -4.31 -12.96 -6.64
C ARG A 17 -4.55 -14.39 -6.17
N CYS A 18 -3.77 -15.36 -6.65
CA CYS A 18 -3.91 -16.77 -6.31
C CYS A 18 -3.21 -17.17 -5.01
N GLU A 19 -2.17 -16.45 -4.59
CA GLU A 19 -1.45 -16.75 -3.36
C GLU A 19 -2.25 -16.30 -2.14
N ASN A 20 -2.64 -17.24 -1.27
CA ASN A 20 -3.46 -16.95 -0.10
C ASN A 20 -2.62 -16.58 1.13
N ASP A 21 -1.40 -17.12 1.24
CA ASP A 21 -0.52 -16.82 2.35
C ASP A 21 0.10 -15.41 2.16
N PRO A 22 -0.14 -14.45 3.07
CA PRO A 22 0.45 -13.11 2.96
C PRO A 22 1.98 -13.15 3.01
N SER A 23 2.58 -14.12 3.71
CA SER A 23 4.04 -14.25 3.81
C SER A 23 4.67 -14.74 2.51
N ALA A 24 4.06 -15.72 1.84
CA ALA A 24 4.43 -16.15 0.50
C ALA A 24 4.18 -15.03 -0.54
N ALA A 25 3.06 -14.31 -0.43
CA ALA A 25 2.73 -13.22 -1.34
C ALA A 25 3.76 -12.08 -1.30
N ILE A 26 4.25 -11.69 -0.11
CA ILE A 26 5.29 -10.65 -0.02
C ILE A 26 6.65 -11.16 -0.54
N LYS A 27 6.98 -12.44 -0.37
CA LYS A 27 8.19 -13.03 -0.98
C LYS A 27 8.10 -13.00 -2.51
N LEU A 28 6.95 -13.37 -3.07
CA LEU A 28 6.68 -13.26 -4.51
C LEU A 28 6.75 -11.81 -4.99
N PHE A 29 6.18 -10.86 -4.24
CA PHE A 29 6.24 -9.45 -4.59
C PHE A 29 7.67 -8.90 -4.57
N ARG A 30 8.50 -9.28 -3.58
CA ARG A 30 9.89 -8.81 -3.46
C ARG A 30 10.83 -9.43 -4.50
N ASN A 31 10.58 -10.66 -4.92
CA ASN A 31 11.36 -11.36 -5.94
C ASN A 31 10.45 -11.90 -7.06
N PRO A 32 9.91 -11.01 -7.91
CA PRO A 32 8.90 -11.39 -8.90
C PRO A 32 9.48 -12.13 -10.11
N ASP A 33 10.77 -11.95 -10.38
CA ASP A 33 11.50 -12.62 -11.47
C ASP A 33 12.87 -13.10 -10.95
N PRO A 34 12.97 -14.34 -10.43
CA PRO A 34 14.21 -14.85 -9.84
C PRO A 34 15.36 -15.00 -10.82
N GLU A 35 15.07 -15.17 -12.11
CA GLU A 35 16.05 -15.35 -13.19
C GLU A 35 15.82 -14.29 -14.28
N PRO A 36 16.06 -13.00 -13.96
CA PRO A 36 15.72 -11.92 -14.88
C PRO A 36 16.62 -11.97 -16.11
N THR A 37 16.02 -11.76 -17.29
CA THR A 37 16.76 -11.66 -18.56
C THR A 37 17.76 -10.50 -18.58
N ASN A 38 17.53 -9.47 -17.76
CA ASN A 38 18.46 -8.37 -17.52
C ASN A 38 18.52 -8.03 -16.02
N PRO A 39 19.53 -8.51 -15.26
CA PRO A 39 19.65 -8.29 -13.82
C PRO A 39 19.78 -6.82 -13.40
N LYS A 40 20.18 -5.92 -14.30
CA LYS A 40 20.34 -4.49 -14.01
C LYS A 40 19.04 -3.70 -14.12
N LYS A 41 18.00 -4.27 -14.74
CA LYS A 41 16.73 -3.58 -14.95
C LYS A 41 15.80 -3.88 -13.77
N PRO A 42 15.30 -2.86 -13.04
CA PRO A 42 14.32 -3.09 -11.99
C PRO A 42 13.00 -3.63 -12.56
N PHE A 43 12.32 -4.45 -11.76
CA PHE A 43 11.02 -4.98 -12.15
C PHE A 43 9.98 -3.85 -12.28
N ASP A 44 9.09 -4.00 -13.26
CA ASP A 44 8.06 -3.01 -13.56
C ASP A 44 6.73 -3.40 -12.91
N TYR A 45 6.55 -2.97 -11.66
CA TYR A 45 5.31 -3.20 -10.93
C TYR A 45 4.18 -2.36 -11.53
N SER A 46 2.99 -2.94 -11.61
CA SER A 46 1.78 -2.19 -11.95
C SER A 46 1.07 -1.74 -10.67
N LEU A 47 0.22 -0.72 -10.78
CA LEU A 47 -0.64 -0.29 -9.67
C LEU A 47 -1.46 -1.45 -9.09
N LEU A 48 -1.92 -2.37 -9.94
CA LEU A 48 -2.64 -3.57 -9.53
C LEU A 48 -1.79 -4.50 -8.64
N CYS A 49 -0.48 -4.63 -8.91
CA CYS A 49 0.39 -5.42 -8.05
C CYS A 49 0.48 -4.82 -6.65
N TYR A 50 0.65 -3.49 -6.56
CA TYR A 50 0.67 -2.76 -5.29
C TYR A 50 -0.67 -2.89 -4.54
N ASP A 51 -1.80 -2.66 -5.21
CA ASP A 51 -3.13 -2.75 -4.60
C ASP A 51 -3.39 -4.16 -4.01
N LEU A 52 -3.05 -5.22 -4.76
CA LEU A 52 -3.20 -6.60 -4.32
C LEU A 52 -2.35 -6.91 -3.08
N ILE A 53 -1.06 -6.56 -3.10
CA ILE A 53 -0.17 -6.86 -1.97
C ILE A 53 -0.52 -6.01 -0.74
N ILE A 54 -0.82 -4.72 -0.92
CA ILE A 54 -1.25 -3.80 0.15
C ILE A 54 -2.51 -4.33 0.83
N THR A 55 -3.51 -4.71 0.04
CA THR A 55 -4.77 -5.25 0.56
C THR A 55 -4.54 -6.54 1.34
N LYS A 56 -3.63 -7.41 0.87
CA LYS A 56 -3.35 -8.69 1.52
C LYS A 56 -2.63 -8.49 2.86
N LEU A 57 -1.57 -7.67 2.87
CA LEU A 57 -0.82 -7.37 4.10
C LEU A 57 -1.67 -6.63 5.13
N GLY A 58 -2.45 -5.63 4.69
CA GLY A 58 -3.33 -4.86 5.57
C GLY A 58 -4.42 -5.72 6.21
N LYS A 59 -5.03 -6.65 5.47
CA LYS A 59 -6.01 -7.60 6.03
C LYS A 59 -5.38 -8.56 7.03
N SER A 60 -4.13 -8.96 6.80
CA SER A 60 -3.38 -9.87 7.68
C SER A 60 -2.65 -9.16 8.82
N LYS A 61 -2.80 -7.84 8.98
CA LYS A 61 -2.12 -7.01 9.99
C LYS A 61 -0.60 -7.09 9.94
N MET A 62 -0.03 -7.41 8.78
CA MET A 62 1.42 -7.41 8.53
C MET A 62 1.86 -5.98 8.20
N PHE A 63 1.79 -5.10 9.19
CA PHE A 63 1.92 -3.66 9.00
C PHE A 63 3.36 -3.22 8.69
N ASP A 64 4.36 -3.94 9.19
CA ASP A 64 5.76 -3.57 8.93
C ASP A 64 6.15 -3.87 7.49
N GLU A 65 5.69 -4.99 6.92
CA GLU A 65 5.82 -5.27 5.49
C GLU A 65 4.99 -4.32 4.64
N LEU A 66 3.79 -3.94 5.10
CA LEU A 66 2.94 -2.98 4.42
C LEU A 66 3.64 -1.62 4.29
N ASP A 67 4.26 -1.14 5.38
CA ASP A 67 5.00 0.13 5.40
C ASP A 67 6.18 0.11 4.42
N GLN A 68 6.88 -1.01 4.30
CA GLN A 68 7.95 -1.19 3.32
C GLN A 68 7.44 -1.14 1.88
N VAL A 69 6.29 -1.75 1.61
CA VAL A 69 5.65 -1.71 0.28
C VAL A 69 5.20 -0.29 -0.06
N LEU A 70 4.66 0.46 0.91
CA LEU A 70 4.31 1.87 0.72
C LEU A 70 5.54 2.70 0.43
N LEU A 71 6.64 2.50 1.16
CA LEU A 71 7.90 3.18 0.85
C LEU A 71 8.38 2.88 -0.57
N GLN A 72 8.30 1.62 -1.01
CA GLN A 72 8.62 1.25 -2.39
C GLN A 72 7.70 1.97 -3.40
N LEU A 73 6.39 2.02 -3.14
CA LEU A 73 5.41 2.75 -3.98
C LEU A 73 5.71 4.25 -4.04
N LYS A 74 6.15 4.85 -2.93
CA LYS A 74 6.56 6.26 -2.84
C LYS A 74 7.71 6.55 -3.80
N THR A 75 8.73 5.66 -3.79
CA THR A 75 9.92 5.76 -4.65
C THR A 75 9.67 5.45 -6.12
N ASP A 76 8.61 4.68 -6.44
CA ASP A 76 8.26 4.35 -7.81
C ASP A 76 7.53 5.50 -8.50
N THR A 77 8.29 6.46 -9.03
CA THR A 77 7.78 7.69 -9.67
C THR A 77 7.00 7.44 -10.97
N ARG A 78 7.04 6.22 -11.51
CA ARG A 78 6.32 5.83 -12.74
C ARG A 78 4.83 5.62 -12.51
N ILE A 79 4.42 5.49 -11.24
CA ILE A 79 3.05 5.18 -10.84
C ILE A 79 2.48 6.33 -10.03
N ALA A 80 1.26 6.74 -10.37
CA ALA A 80 0.44 7.62 -9.53
C ALA A 80 -0.61 6.75 -8.81
N PRO A 81 -0.50 6.52 -7.49
CA PRO A 81 -1.46 5.72 -6.78
C PRO A 81 -2.81 6.43 -6.66
N MET A 82 -3.89 5.65 -6.72
CA MET A 82 -5.24 6.19 -6.52
C MET A 82 -5.52 6.45 -5.05
N GLU A 83 -6.28 7.50 -4.74
CA GLU A 83 -6.69 7.87 -3.38
C GLU A 83 -7.25 6.69 -2.57
N ILE A 84 -8.02 5.82 -3.24
CA ILE A 84 -8.67 4.66 -2.60
C ILE A 84 -7.67 3.71 -1.92
N ILE A 85 -6.43 3.59 -2.42
CA ILE A 85 -5.40 2.75 -1.81
C ILE A 85 -5.04 3.31 -0.42
N PHE A 86 -4.84 4.62 -0.30
CA PHE A 86 -4.55 5.27 0.97
C PHE A 86 -5.73 5.19 1.94
N CYS A 87 -6.95 5.42 1.45
CA CYS A 87 -8.16 5.23 2.26
C CYS A 87 -8.25 3.81 2.84
N ASN A 88 -7.93 2.79 2.04
CA ASN A 88 -7.93 1.40 2.50
C ASN A 88 -6.85 1.16 3.56
N VAL A 89 -5.63 1.66 3.34
CA VAL A 89 -4.52 1.51 4.30
C VAL A 89 -4.80 2.21 5.62
N ILE A 90 -5.29 3.45 5.58
CA ILE A 90 -5.72 4.21 6.76
C ILE A 90 -6.76 3.42 7.55
N ASN A 91 -7.74 2.82 6.87
CA ASN A 91 -8.73 1.95 7.51
C ASN A 91 -8.10 0.68 8.11
N PHE A 92 -7.10 0.07 7.46
CA PHE A 92 -6.38 -1.07 8.02
C PHE A 92 -5.62 -0.70 9.29
N TYR A 93 -4.90 0.43 9.32
CA TYR A 93 -4.26 0.93 10.55
C TYR A 93 -5.27 1.22 11.66
N GLY A 94 -6.44 1.79 11.32
CA GLY A 94 -7.53 2.00 12.28
C GLY A 94 -8.01 0.69 12.93
N ARG A 95 -8.15 -0.38 12.14
CA ARG A 95 -8.49 -1.73 12.63
C ARG A 95 -7.34 -2.42 13.38
N GLY A 96 -6.11 -1.94 13.19
CA GLY A 96 -4.91 -2.37 13.89
C GLY A 96 -4.62 -1.58 15.16
N SER A 97 -5.45 -0.60 15.52
CA SER A 97 -5.20 0.33 16.64
C SER A 97 -3.88 1.11 16.48
N LEU A 98 -3.57 1.53 15.25
CA LEU A 98 -2.34 2.25 14.88
C LEU A 98 -2.64 3.70 14.40
N PRO A 99 -3.19 4.59 15.27
CA PRO A 99 -3.61 5.92 14.85
C PRO A 99 -2.45 6.79 14.34
N SER A 100 -1.25 6.65 14.90
CA SER A 100 -0.07 7.40 14.46
C SER A 100 0.36 7.04 13.04
N ARG A 101 0.27 5.77 12.64
CA ARG A 101 0.58 5.35 11.26
C ARG A 101 -0.48 5.85 10.27
N ALA A 102 -1.75 5.87 10.69
CA ALA A 102 -2.84 6.44 9.89
C ALA A 102 -2.66 7.93 9.61
N LEU A 103 -2.33 8.71 10.63
CA LEU A 103 -2.03 10.15 10.50
C LEU A 103 -0.83 10.39 9.59
N LEU A 104 0.28 9.70 9.86
CA LEU A 104 1.50 9.85 9.07
C LEU A 104 1.25 9.56 7.59
N LEU A 105 0.53 8.48 7.26
CA LEU A 105 0.24 8.17 5.87
C LEU A 105 -0.63 9.24 5.20
N PHE A 106 -1.62 9.79 5.92
CA PHE A 106 -2.47 10.86 5.40
C PHE A 106 -1.64 12.12 5.09
N ASP A 107 -0.77 12.54 6.01
CA ASP A 107 0.10 13.70 5.85
C ASP A 107 1.10 13.52 4.69
N GLU A 108 1.51 12.27 4.44
CA GLU A 108 2.43 11.96 3.35
C GLU A 108 1.75 11.80 1.98
N MET A 109 0.42 11.78 1.85
CA MET A 109 -0.27 11.47 0.58
C MET A 109 0.23 12.31 -0.61
N LEU A 110 0.51 13.60 -0.40
CA LEU A 110 1.05 14.49 -1.43
C LEU A 110 2.43 14.03 -1.94
N GLN A 111 3.25 13.42 -1.08
CA GLN A 111 4.56 12.86 -1.45
C GLN A 111 4.42 11.63 -2.34
N TYR A 112 3.26 10.96 -2.31
CA TYR A 112 2.88 9.91 -3.25
C TYR A 112 2.26 10.45 -4.54
N ARG A 113 2.22 11.78 -4.73
CA ARG A 113 1.56 12.44 -5.86
C ARG A 113 0.04 12.19 -5.87
N CYS A 114 -0.55 12.04 -4.69
CA CYS A 114 -1.98 11.84 -4.51
C CYS A 114 -2.54 12.95 -3.61
N GLU A 115 -3.48 13.72 -4.13
CA GLU A 115 -4.12 14.81 -3.38
C GLU A 115 -5.20 14.25 -2.45
N PRO A 116 -5.13 14.54 -1.13
CA PRO A 116 -6.18 14.13 -0.21
C PRO A 116 -7.47 14.90 -0.49
N THR A 117 -8.60 14.22 -0.37
CA THR A 117 -9.95 14.79 -0.50
C THR A 117 -10.76 14.50 0.76
N LEU A 118 -12.01 14.95 0.78
CA LEU A 118 -12.97 14.60 1.83
C LEU A 118 -13.08 13.08 2.07
N LYS A 119 -12.83 12.24 1.05
CA LYS A 119 -12.87 10.78 1.20
C LYS A 119 -11.75 10.25 2.08
N SER A 120 -10.51 10.70 1.86
CA SER A 120 -9.35 10.31 2.68
C SER A 120 -9.42 10.93 4.07
N VAL A 121 -9.91 12.17 4.19
CA VAL A 121 -10.21 12.80 5.49
C VAL A 121 -11.22 11.98 6.30
N ASN A 122 -12.35 11.60 5.69
CA ASN A 122 -13.36 10.77 6.35
C ASN A 122 -12.80 9.39 6.75
N SER A 123 -11.92 8.82 5.93
CA SER A 123 -11.24 7.57 6.25
C SER A 123 -10.33 7.73 7.47
N LEU A 124 -9.58 8.83 7.55
CA LEU A 124 -8.73 9.16 8.69
C LEU A 124 -9.54 9.35 9.97
N LEU A 125 -10.58 10.18 9.94
CA LEU A 125 -11.47 10.40 11.09
C LEU A 125 -12.09 9.09 11.58
N SER A 126 -12.58 8.24 10.65
CA SER A 126 -13.12 6.92 11.00
C SER A 126 -12.07 6.04 11.67
N ALA A 127 -10.83 6.04 11.19
CA ALA A 127 -9.74 5.26 11.77
C ALA A 127 -9.36 5.77 13.17
N LEU A 128 -9.26 7.09 13.38
CA LEU A 128 -8.94 7.69 14.68
C LEU A 128 -10.00 7.42 15.73
N ILE A 129 -11.28 7.54 15.36
CA ILE A 129 -12.41 7.22 16.23
C ILE A 129 -12.37 5.74 16.64
N LYS A 130 -12.12 4.83 15.70
CA LYS A 130 -11.96 3.38 16.01
C LYS A 130 -10.80 3.10 16.96
N CYS A 131 -9.75 3.92 16.92
CA CYS A 131 -8.60 3.80 17.83
C CYS A 131 -8.84 4.48 19.19
N GLY A 132 -9.93 5.22 19.38
CA GLY A 132 -10.15 6.04 20.58
C GLY A 132 -9.24 7.27 20.67
N ALA A 133 -8.61 7.69 19.56
CA ALA A 133 -7.69 8.82 19.51
C ALA A 133 -8.44 10.17 19.39
N PHE A 134 -9.33 10.46 20.35
CA PHE A 134 -10.27 11.58 20.27
C PHE A 134 -9.60 12.96 20.18
N ASP A 135 -8.45 13.15 20.84
CA ASP A 135 -7.70 14.41 20.77
C ASP A 135 -7.25 14.69 19.34
N LYS A 136 -6.72 13.67 18.65
CA LYS A 136 -6.32 13.75 17.24
C LYS A 136 -7.52 13.90 16.31
N THR A 137 -8.63 13.24 16.59
CA THR A 137 -9.87 13.43 15.83
C THR A 137 -10.33 14.89 15.89
N ARG A 138 -10.26 15.53 17.07
CA ARG A 138 -10.64 16.94 17.24
C ARG A 138 -9.70 17.88 16.49
N GLU A 139 -8.40 17.62 16.55
CA GLU A 139 -7.39 18.38 15.80
C GLU A 139 -7.68 18.36 14.30
N VAL A 140 -7.90 17.17 13.73
CA VAL A 140 -8.24 17.02 12.31
C VAL A 140 -9.55 17.74 11.98
N LEU A 141 -10.59 17.62 12.81
CA LEU A 141 -11.86 18.32 12.56
C LEU A 141 -11.69 19.84 12.53
N SER A 142 -10.90 20.39 13.47
CA SER A 142 -10.62 21.83 13.53
C SER A 142 -9.79 22.36 12.37
N SER A 143 -9.06 21.50 11.66
CA SER A 143 -8.28 21.88 10.47
C SER A 143 -9.12 21.95 9.17
N ILE A 144 -10.35 21.44 9.19
CA ILE A 144 -11.25 21.39 8.03
C ILE A 144 -12.30 22.53 8.07
N GLU A 145 -12.50 23.14 9.24
CA GLU A 145 -13.32 24.36 9.44
C GLU A 145 -12.59 25.61 8.93
#